data_AF-A0A6C0JGV9-F1
#
_entry.id   AF-A0A6C0JGV9-F1
#
_cell.length_a   1.000
_cell.length_b   1.000
_cell.length_c   1.000
_cell.angle_alpha   90.00
_cell.angle_beta   90.00
_cell.angle_gamma   90.00
#
_symmetry.space_group_name_H-M   'P 1'
#
loop_
_entity.id
_entity.type
_entity.pdbx_description
1 polymer ?
#
loop_
_entity_poly.entity_id
_entity_poly.type
_entity_poly.pdbx_seq_one_letter_code
_entity_poly.pdbx_strand_id
1 'polypeptide(L)'
;MAKYAIAICELHNTNLHGKTVDSSNDIENHYLASYILTPAEFYGNEWHDIIENMKNMYENNENNLTHSNIRNYKHIIENKEYFTPNIVDLTYLPGNECVASLKTNWLKRVQKEWRRVYNCRKEIENGRKTISSQKERQLTGKWPKHLRNWPMMKL
;
A
#
# COMPACT_ATOMS: atom_id res chain seq x y z
N MET A 1 1.78 0.54 -24.26
CA MET A 1 1.76 1.26 -22.97
C MET A 1 2.00 0.29 -21.85
N ALA A 2 2.65 0.72 -20.76
CA ALA A 2 2.77 -0.11 -19.57
C ALA A 2 1.39 -0.39 -18.99
N LYS A 3 1.13 -1.64 -18.58
CA LYS A 3 -0.15 -2.06 -17.99
C LYS A 3 -0.43 -1.38 -16.64
N TYR A 4 0.64 -1.05 -15.91
CA TYR A 4 0.55 -0.46 -14.57
C TYR A 4 1.31 0.85 -14.53
N ALA A 5 0.86 1.75 -13.68
CA ALA A 5 1.49 3.04 -13.40
C ALA A 5 1.75 3.19 -11.89
N ILE A 6 2.57 4.19 -11.54
CA ILE A 6 2.68 4.68 -10.16
C ILE A 6 1.85 5.96 -10.09
N ALA A 7 0.91 6.04 -9.15
CA ALA A 7 0.06 7.21 -8.99
C ALA A 7 -0.20 7.50 -7.50
N ILE A 8 -0.39 8.77 -7.19
CA ILE A 8 -1.00 9.19 -5.92
C ILE A 8 -2.51 9.19 -6.15
N CYS A 9 -3.22 8.49 -5.27
CA CYS A 9 -4.65 8.23 -5.42
C CYS A 9 -5.41 8.74 -4.21
N GLU A 10 -6.64 9.18 -4.45
CA GLU A 10 -7.57 9.57 -3.39
C GLU A 10 -8.99 9.13 -3.75
N LEU A 11 -9.85 8.93 -2.76
CA LEU A 11 -11.26 8.66 -3.01
C LEU A 11 -11.91 9.92 -3.58
N HIS A 12 -12.74 9.77 -4.63
CA HIS A 12 -13.52 10.90 -5.13
C HIS A 12 -14.44 11.41 -4.04
N ASN A 13 -14.40 12.71 -3.75
CA ASN A 13 -15.34 13.38 -2.86
C ASN A 13 -16.03 14.52 -3.61
N THR A 14 -17.36 14.45 -3.75
CA THR A 14 -18.15 15.46 -4.47
C THR A 14 -18.00 16.88 -3.91
N ASN A 15 -17.82 17.04 -2.59
CA ASN A 15 -17.64 18.36 -1.99
C ASN A 15 -16.27 18.97 -2.29
N LEU A 16 -15.27 18.14 -2.62
CA LEU A 16 -13.90 18.56 -2.88
C LEU A 16 -13.62 18.68 -4.39
N HIS A 17 -14.02 17.67 -5.16
CA HIS A 17 -13.71 17.57 -6.59
C HIS A 17 -14.86 18.05 -7.49
N GLY A 18 -16.06 18.20 -6.93
CA GLY A 18 -17.27 18.43 -7.70
C GLY A 18 -17.77 17.15 -8.42
N LYS A 19 -18.98 17.25 -8.96
CA LYS A 19 -19.61 16.26 -9.84
C LYS A 19 -20.55 17.01 -10.78
N THR A 20 -20.36 16.86 -12.08
CA THR A 20 -21.19 17.53 -13.11
C THR A 20 -22.12 16.53 -13.78
N VAL A 21 -22.97 17.02 -14.69
CA VAL A 21 -23.85 16.15 -15.50
C VAL A 21 -23.08 15.23 -16.44
N ASP A 22 -21.85 15.61 -16.79
CA ASP A 22 -20.96 14.82 -17.64
C ASP A 22 -20.15 13.81 -16.83
N SER A 23 -20.18 13.91 -15.49
CA SER A 23 -19.45 12.98 -14.64
C SER A 23 -20.06 11.58 -14.66
N SER A 24 -19.21 10.58 -14.54
CA SER A 24 -19.63 9.19 -14.39
C SER A 24 -20.48 9.01 -13.13
N ASN A 25 -21.62 8.34 -13.29
CA ASN A 25 -22.63 8.23 -12.22
C ASN A 25 -22.07 7.64 -10.93
N ASP A 26 -21.14 6.69 -11.04
CA ASP A 26 -20.54 5.93 -9.94
C ASP A 26 -19.17 6.45 -9.49
N ILE A 27 -18.72 7.62 -9.97
CA ILE A 27 -17.38 8.19 -9.69
C ILE A 27 -17.02 8.21 -8.19
N GLU A 28 -17.98 8.47 -7.32
CA GLU A 28 -17.83 8.52 -5.85
C GLU A 28 -17.44 7.17 -5.23
N ASN A 29 -17.48 6.07 -5.99
CA ASN A 29 -17.08 4.74 -5.54
C ASN A 29 -15.66 4.36 -5.99
N HIS A 30 -14.95 5.27 -6.67
CA HIS A 30 -13.63 5.02 -7.24
C HIS A 30 -12.55 5.82 -6.53
N TYR A 31 -11.32 5.29 -6.60
CA TYR A 31 -10.13 6.11 -6.38
C TYR A 31 -9.83 6.88 -7.66
N LEU A 32 -9.64 8.19 -7.54
CA LEU A 32 -9.07 9.02 -8.60
C LEU A 32 -7.56 8.80 -8.68
N ALA A 33 -7.03 8.80 -9.89
CA ALA A 33 -5.59 8.90 -10.13
C ALA A 33 -5.19 10.38 -10.15
N SER A 34 -5.18 11.03 -8.98
CA SER A 34 -4.98 12.49 -8.84
C SER A 34 -3.66 12.97 -9.44
N TYR A 35 -2.62 12.15 -9.34
CA TYR A 35 -1.34 12.41 -9.98
C TYR A 35 -0.68 11.12 -10.44
N ILE A 36 -0.34 11.01 -11.72
CA ILE A 36 0.38 9.87 -12.29
C ILE A 36 1.85 10.25 -12.38
N LEU A 37 2.70 9.52 -11.65
CA LEU A 37 4.13 9.78 -11.57
C LEU A 37 4.87 9.18 -12.76
N THR A 38 5.70 10.00 -13.40
CA THR A 38 6.75 9.53 -14.29
C THR A 38 7.88 8.88 -13.46
N PRO A 39 8.73 8.05 -14.09
CA PRO A 39 9.90 7.50 -13.41
C PRO A 39 10.83 8.59 -12.86
N ALA A 40 11.02 9.70 -13.59
CA ALA A 40 11.88 10.79 -13.15
C ALA A 40 11.36 11.44 -11.86
N GLU A 41 10.07 11.80 -11.81
CA GLU A 41 9.43 12.38 -10.63
C GLU A 41 9.45 11.41 -9.43
N PHE A 42 9.23 10.12 -9.68
CA PHE A 42 9.26 9.11 -8.63
C PHE A 42 10.65 8.95 -8.02
N TYR A 43 11.69 8.76 -8.85
CA TYR A 43 13.07 8.60 -8.38
C TYR A 43 13.68 9.91 -7.87
N GLY A 44 13.20 11.06 -8.35
CA GLY A 44 13.56 12.39 -7.88
C GLY A 44 12.90 12.78 -6.55
N ASN A 45 12.02 11.94 -6.00
CA ASN A 45 11.25 12.20 -4.77
C ASN A 45 10.29 13.40 -4.84
N GLU A 46 9.95 13.88 -6.04
CA GLU A 46 9.05 15.03 -6.27
C GLU A 46 7.62 14.78 -5.76
N TRP A 47 7.25 13.51 -5.59
CA TRP A 47 5.98 13.09 -5.01
C TRP A 47 5.77 13.55 -3.55
N HIS A 48 6.83 13.92 -2.81
CA HIS A 48 6.67 14.46 -1.45
C HIS A 48 5.95 15.81 -1.46
N ASP A 49 6.37 16.73 -2.33
CA ASP A 49 5.78 18.06 -2.44
C ASP A 49 4.33 17.96 -2.92
N ILE A 50 4.04 17.03 -3.84
CA ILE A 50 2.68 16.77 -4.32
C ILE A 50 1.79 16.30 -3.16
N ILE A 51 2.28 15.35 -2.34
CA ILE A 51 1.54 14.86 -1.17
C ILE A 51 1.33 15.97 -0.14
N GLU A 52 2.33 16.82 0.09
CA GLU A 52 2.21 17.95 1.02
C GLU A 52 1.11 18.93 0.55
N ASN A 53 1.09 19.26 -0.74
CA ASN A 53 0.04 20.09 -1.32
C ASN A 53 -1.35 19.45 -1.19
N MET A 54 -1.47 18.14 -1.43
CA MET A 54 -2.74 17.42 -1.24
C MET A 54 -3.20 17.44 0.22
N LYS A 55 -2.29 17.22 1.18
CA LYS A 55 -2.61 17.30 2.61
C LYS A 55 -3.10 18.69 3.00
N ASN A 56 -2.40 19.73 2.58
CA ASN A 56 -2.78 21.12 2.84
C ASN A 56 -4.19 21.42 2.27
N MET A 57 -4.52 20.90 1.08
CA MET A 57 -5.86 21.05 0.51
C MET A 57 -6.93 20.41 1.39
N TYR A 58 -6.70 19.22 1.94
CA TYR A 58 -7.64 18.54 2.84
C TYR A 58 -7.78 19.27 4.18
N GLU A 59 -6.67 19.68 4.78
CA GLU A 59 -6.67 20.43 6.04
C GLU A 59 -7.46 21.74 5.91
N ASN A 60 -7.28 22.46 4.80
CA ASN A 60 -8.04 23.69 4.53
C ASN A 60 -9.54 23.46 4.30
N ASN A 61 -9.96 22.24 3.98
CA ASN A 61 -11.35 21.88 3.71
C ASN A 61 -11.99 21.04 4.82
N GLU A 62 -11.33 20.86 5.98
CA GLU A 62 -11.69 19.88 7.01
C GLU A 62 -13.19 19.87 7.40
N ASN A 63 -13.78 21.06 7.50
CA ASN A 63 -15.20 21.23 7.88
C ASN A 63 -16.19 20.67 6.83
N ASN A 64 -15.78 20.54 5.57
CA ASN A 64 -16.61 20.07 4.45
C ASN A 64 -16.31 18.63 4.02
N LEU A 65 -15.37 17.95 4.69
CA LEU A 65 -14.96 16.57 4.37
C LEU A 65 -15.94 15.54 4.94
N THR A 66 -17.08 15.45 4.27
CA THR A 66 -18.05 14.34 4.38
C THR A 66 -18.14 13.63 3.05
N HIS A 67 -18.44 12.34 3.06
CA HIS A 67 -18.54 11.54 1.84
C HIS A 67 -19.91 10.88 1.77
N SER A 68 -20.52 10.91 0.59
CA SER A 68 -21.86 10.37 0.34
C SER A 68 -21.99 8.89 0.68
N ASN A 69 -21.10 8.06 0.14
CA ASN A 69 -21.18 6.60 0.24
C ASN A 69 -20.28 5.97 1.33
N ILE A 70 -19.33 6.70 1.91
CA ILE A 70 -18.29 6.15 2.78
C ILE A 70 -18.41 6.72 4.20
N ARG A 71 -18.99 5.93 5.11
CA ARG A 71 -19.30 6.35 6.50
C ARG A 71 -18.05 6.68 7.33
N ASN A 72 -16.96 5.96 7.10
CA ASN A 72 -15.69 6.13 7.83
C ASN A 72 -14.67 6.98 7.05
N TYR A 73 -15.12 7.84 6.13
CA TYR A 73 -14.24 8.62 5.25
C TYR A 73 -13.17 9.41 6.01
N LYS A 74 -13.55 10.12 7.08
CA LYS A 74 -12.61 10.87 7.93
C LYS A 74 -11.46 10.00 8.44
N HIS A 75 -11.78 8.80 8.94
CA HIS A 75 -10.76 7.87 9.41
C HIS A 75 -9.83 7.37 8.29
N ILE A 76 -10.35 7.26 7.05
CA ILE A 76 -9.55 6.86 5.89
C ILE A 76 -8.55 7.95 5.52
N ILE A 77 -8.98 9.22 5.48
CA ILE A 77 -8.13 10.35 5.08
C ILE A 77 -7.12 10.74 6.18
N GLU A 78 -7.43 10.49 7.45
CA GLU A 78 -6.53 10.68 8.59
C GLU A 78 -5.38 9.66 8.60
N ASN A 79 -5.48 8.58 7.80
CA ASN A 79 -4.43 7.58 7.73
C ASN A 79 -3.17 8.18 7.10
N LYS A 80 -2.04 8.05 7.80
CA LYS A 80 -0.73 8.50 7.33
C LYS A 80 -0.31 7.88 5.99
N GLU A 81 -0.83 6.70 5.64
CA GLU A 81 -0.58 6.03 4.36
C GLU A 81 -1.58 6.41 3.25
N TYR A 82 -2.56 7.28 3.52
CA TYR A 82 -3.61 7.64 2.54
C TYR A 82 -3.02 8.30 1.28
N PHE A 83 -2.31 9.41 1.45
CA PHE A 83 -1.54 10.03 0.38
C PHE A 83 -0.18 9.32 0.29
N THR A 84 -0.11 8.27 -0.53
CA THR A 84 1.15 7.58 -0.86
C THR A 84 1.17 7.19 -2.33
N PRO A 85 2.36 7.10 -2.97
CA PRO A 85 2.47 6.53 -4.30
C PRO A 85 2.06 5.05 -4.28
N ASN A 86 1.16 4.67 -5.18
CA ASN A 86 0.63 3.33 -5.31
C ASN A 86 0.87 2.76 -6.71
N ILE A 87 1.05 1.44 -6.80
CA ILE A 87 1.05 0.74 -8.08
C ILE A 87 -0.41 0.51 -8.45
N VAL A 88 -0.81 1.04 -9.60
CA VAL A 88 -2.20 1.10 -10.03
C VAL A 88 -2.40 0.60 -11.45
N ASP A 89 -3.61 0.13 -11.69
CA ASP A 89 -4.16 -0.15 -13.00
C ASP A 89 -5.14 0.99 -13.30
N LEU A 90 -4.87 1.74 -14.37
CA LEU A 90 -5.61 2.96 -14.70
C LEU A 90 -6.79 2.63 -15.62
N THR A 91 -7.91 3.27 -15.40
CA THR A 91 -9.10 3.12 -16.23
C THR A 91 -9.78 4.48 -16.40
N TYR A 92 -10.24 4.78 -17.60
CA TYR A 92 -11.04 5.96 -17.85
C TYR A 92 -12.52 5.59 -17.78
N LEU A 93 -13.28 6.34 -16.98
CA LEU A 93 -14.72 6.23 -16.95
C LEU A 93 -15.36 7.03 -18.11
N PRO A 94 -16.67 6.82 -18.43
CA PRO A 94 -17.33 7.51 -19.54
C PRO A 94 -17.31 9.05 -19.48
N GLY A 95 -17.26 9.63 -18.27
CA GLY A 95 -17.12 11.07 -18.04
C GLY A 95 -15.69 11.60 -18.17
N ASN A 96 -14.78 10.81 -18.76
CA ASN A 96 -13.35 11.09 -18.93
C ASN A 96 -12.55 11.22 -17.63
N GLU A 97 -13.06 10.71 -16.52
CA GLU A 97 -12.31 10.69 -15.26
C GLU A 97 -11.32 9.52 -15.23
N CYS A 98 -10.08 9.80 -14.84
CA CYS A 98 -9.05 8.79 -14.68
C CYS A 98 -9.11 8.18 -13.28
N VAL A 99 -9.55 6.93 -13.18
CA VAL A 99 -9.65 6.20 -11.92
C VAL A 99 -8.58 5.12 -11.80
N ALA A 100 -8.27 4.76 -10.57
CA ALA A 100 -7.19 3.86 -10.21
C ALA A 100 -7.71 2.63 -9.46
N SER A 101 -7.34 1.45 -9.95
CA SER A 101 -7.46 0.19 -9.20
C SER A 101 -6.14 -0.13 -8.49
N LEU A 102 -6.11 -0.01 -7.16
CA LEU A 102 -4.91 -0.25 -6.35
C LEU A 102 -4.45 -1.72 -6.43
N LYS A 103 -3.23 -1.97 -6.94
CA LYS A 103 -2.61 -3.31 -7.01
C LYS A 103 -1.59 -3.56 -5.89
N THR A 104 -1.19 -2.50 -5.16
CA THR A 104 -0.22 -2.56 -4.06
C THR A 104 -0.61 -3.56 -2.95
N ASN A 105 -1.90 -3.85 -2.76
CA ASN A 105 -2.38 -4.72 -1.67
C ASN A 105 -1.88 -6.17 -1.77
N TRP A 106 -1.77 -6.72 -2.98
CA TRP A 106 -1.24 -8.07 -3.18
C TRP A 106 0.26 -8.12 -2.85
N LEU A 107 1.00 -7.09 -3.25
CA LEU A 107 2.40 -6.94 -2.92
C LEU A 107 2.59 -6.84 -1.39
N LYS A 108 1.78 -6.04 -0.69
CA LYS A 108 1.83 -5.93 0.78
C LYS A 108 1.63 -7.29 1.47
N ARG A 109 0.75 -8.16 0.95
CA ARG A 109 0.55 -9.53 1.49
C ARG A 109 1.79 -10.40 1.31
N VAL A 110 2.34 -10.44 0.09
CA VAL A 110 3.57 -11.19 -0.21
C VAL A 110 4.74 -10.68 0.64
N GLN A 111 4.92 -9.36 0.73
CA GLN A 111 5.96 -8.74 1.54
C GLN A 111 5.83 -9.07 3.04
N LYS A 112 4.59 -9.10 3.57
CA LYS A 112 4.33 -9.47 4.98
C LYS A 112 4.76 -10.91 5.25
N GLU A 113 4.36 -11.84 4.39
CA GLU A 113 4.71 -13.25 4.52
C GLU A 113 6.22 -13.46 4.37
N TRP A 114 6.86 -12.75 3.45
CA TRP A 114 8.31 -12.80 3.30
C TRP A 114 9.02 -12.30 4.56
N ARG A 115 8.65 -11.14 5.12
CA ARG A 115 9.22 -10.63 6.36
C ARG A 115 9.06 -11.62 7.51
N ARG A 116 7.89 -12.27 7.63
CA ARG A 116 7.65 -13.33 8.63
C ARG A 116 8.64 -14.48 8.46
N VAL A 117 8.74 -15.03 7.25
CA VAL A 117 9.66 -16.15 6.95
C VAL A 117 11.11 -15.77 7.22
N TYR A 118 11.54 -14.58 6.77
CA TYR A 118 12.88 -14.08 7.00
C TYR A 118 13.21 -13.98 8.49
N ASN A 119 12.32 -13.39 9.30
CA ASN A 119 12.52 -13.26 10.74
C ASN A 119 12.62 -14.63 11.43
N CYS A 120 11.73 -15.57 11.10
CA CYS A 120 11.82 -16.93 11.63
C CYS A 120 13.14 -17.63 11.24
N ARG A 121 13.65 -17.42 10.02
CA ARG A 121 14.96 -17.96 9.60
C ARG A 121 16.09 -17.36 10.43
N LYS A 122 16.07 -16.04 10.65
CA LYS A 122 17.06 -15.34 11.47
C LYS A 122 17.08 -15.86 12.91
N GLU A 123 15.91 -16.10 13.50
CA GLU A 123 15.78 -16.72 14.82
C GLU A 123 16.38 -18.13 14.84
N ILE A 124 16.08 -18.96 13.82
CA ILE A 124 16.64 -20.31 13.71
C ILE A 124 18.16 -20.27 13.60
N GLU A 125 18.71 -19.41 12.74
CA GLU A 125 20.16 -19.25 12.58
C GLU A 125 20.83 -18.84 13.90
N ASN A 126 20.24 -17.87 14.60
CA ASN A 126 20.77 -17.43 15.88
C ASN A 126 20.68 -18.52 16.95
N GLY A 127 19.55 -19.24 17.02
CA GLY A 127 19.40 -20.38 17.93
C GLY A 127 20.43 -21.46 17.66
N ARG A 128 20.69 -21.79 16.39
CA ARG A 128 21.68 -22.79 15.99
C ARG A 128 23.11 -22.40 16.35
N LYS A 129 23.43 -21.11 16.45
CA LYS A 129 24.77 -20.63 16.89
C LYS A 129 25.05 -20.88 18.37
N THR A 130 24.03 -21.16 19.19
CA THR A 130 24.21 -21.37 20.64
C THR A 130 24.97 -22.66 20.95
N ILE A 131 25.81 -22.64 22.00
CA ILE A 131 26.60 -23.80 22.43
C ILE A 131 25.70 -25.01 22.73
N SER A 132 24.56 -24.78 23.40
CA SER A 132 23.60 -25.85 23.72
C SER A 132 23.10 -26.56 22.45
N SER A 133 22.67 -25.78 21.44
CA SER A 133 22.17 -26.33 20.18
C SER A 133 23.26 -27.08 19.40
N GLN A 134 24.50 -26.59 19.44
CA GLN A 134 25.64 -27.27 18.81
C GLN A 134 25.95 -28.60 19.49
N LYS A 135 25.92 -28.65 20.83
CA LYS A 135 26.11 -29.90 21.60
C LYS A 135 25.02 -30.93 21.30
N GLU A 136 23.74 -30.51 21.29
CA GLU A 136 22.65 -31.44 20.93
C GLU A 136 22.82 -32.02 19.53
N ARG A 137 23.24 -31.18 18.56
CA ARG A 137 23.54 -31.63 17.19
C ARG A 137 24.69 -32.62 17.15
N GLN A 138 25.75 -32.42 17.93
CA GLN A 138 26.88 -33.34 18.02
C GLN A 138 26.46 -34.70 18.60
N LEU A 139 25.65 -34.70 19.65
CA LEU A 139 25.21 -35.93 20.34
C LEU A 139 24.17 -36.72 19.54
N THR A 140 23.24 -36.03 18.87
CA THR A 140 22.05 -36.67 18.26
C THR A 140 22.04 -36.65 16.73
N GLY A 141 22.96 -35.92 16.10
CA GLY A 141 22.96 -35.63 14.66
C GLY A 141 21.87 -34.64 14.20
N LYS A 142 21.02 -34.13 15.11
CA LYS A 142 19.87 -33.28 14.79
C LYS A 142 19.88 -31.99 15.60
N TRP A 143 19.39 -30.90 15.01
CA TRP A 143 19.16 -29.65 15.75
C TRP A 143 18.04 -29.81 16.81
N PRO A 144 17.94 -28.91 17.80
CA PRO A 144 16.77 -28.84 18.69
C PRO A 144 15.46 -28.77 17.90
N LYS A 145 14.40 -29.43 18.38
CA LYS A 145 13.14 -29.62 17.63
C LYS A 145 12.58 -28.34 17.00
N HIS A 146 12.60 -27.23 17.75
CA HIS A 146 12.11 -25.91 17.30
C HIS A 146 13.02 -25.22 16.27
N LEU A 147 14.26 -25.68 16.09
CA LEU A 147 15.25 -25.16 15.14
C LEU A 147 15.49 -26.11 13.96
N ARG A 148 14.79 -27.25 13.87
CA ARG A 148 15.01 -28.24 12.80
C ARG A 148 14.51 -27.75 11.45
N ASN A 149 13.30 -27.20 11.44
CA ASN A 149 12.57 -26.94 10.21
C ASN A 149 12.83 -25.53 9.71
N TRP A 150 13.12 -25.43 8.41
CA TRP A 150 13.24 -24.13 7.75
C TRP A 150 11.86 -23.65 7.32
N PRO A 151 11.42 -22.44 7.72
CA PRO A 151 10.12 -21.95 7.34
C PRO A 151 10.09 -21.64 5.83
N MET A 152 8.98 -22.00 5.20
CA MET A 152 8.68 -21.69 3.80
C MET A 152 7.55 -20.65 3.73
N MET A 153 7.49 -19.93 2.63
CA MET A 153 6.37 -19.05 2.34
C MET A 153 5.10 -19.87 2.16
N LYS A 154 4.00 -19.34 2.69
CA LYS A 154 2.65 -19.82 2.43
C LYS A 154 1.93 -18.69 1.69
N LEU A 155 1.84 -18.82 0.37
CA LEU A 155 1.11 -17.89 -0.50
C LEU A 155 -0.24 -18.48 -0.88
#